data_AF-A0A858KGX4-F1
#
_entry.id   AF-A0A858KGX4-F1
#
_cell.length_a   1.000
_cell.length_b   1.000
_cell.length_c   1.000
_cell.angle_alpha   90.00
_cell.angle_beta   90.00
_cell.angle_gamma   90.00
#
_symmetry.space_group_name_H-M   'P 1'
#
loop_
_entity.id
_entity.type
_entity.pdbx_description
1 polymer ?
#
loop_
_entity_poly.entity_id
_entity_poly.type
_entity_poly.pdbx_seq_one_letter_code
_entity_poly.pdbx_strand_id
1 'polypeptide(L)'
;MGVFKETKTEDGEQIPFDSDSMILRLNGGRAMSQRLMYEYSRAAMSLEQRKGRPYIEQMTNHIFTFKPYPMPLVYTWLKTLMPRYVIDLNLDDSLLKLYADRDHFLVTGVSRVMAGYDRFLVYMYTASSQEYKRVDKELLSQMLPILFKPLGCTVPEKSFIISDADFVDWLTEAMGGYALPPFLKTFKNDKSYLFLGIDFDRDTYRMVANEVTLGLSGGYLVNDKEEMSKKEEKFLTSHKIEKFSTSLEAFLKSAE
;
A
#
# COMPACT_ATOMS: atom_id res chain seq x y z
N MET A 1 -3.24 0.74 5.39
CA MET A 1 -2.82 0.42 6.78
C MET A 1 -3.94 -0.16 7.63
N GLY A 2 -5.21 0.28 7.51
CA GLY A 2 -6.29 -0.18 8.40
C GLY A 2 -6.52 -1.70 8.43
N VAL A 3 -5.99 -2.44 7.46
CA VAL A 3 -6.00 -3.91 7.42
C VAL A 3 -5.32 -4.58 8.61
N PHE A 4 -4.43 -3.86 9.33
CA PHE A 4 -3.68 -4.36 10.49
C PHE A 4 -4.34 -4.08 11.83
N LYS A 5 -5.52 -3.46 11.88
CA LYS A 5 -6.12 -3.00 13.14
C LYS A 5 -6.23 -4.09 14.19
N GLU A 6 -6.71 -5.27 13.81
CA GLU A 6 -6.83 -6.44 14.68
C GLU A 6 -5.57 -7.34 14.69
N THR A 7 -4.45 -6.87 14.11
CA THR A 7 -3.21 -7.64 13.98
C THR A 7 -2.16 -7.17 14.97
N LYS A 8 -1.77 -8.08 15.86
CA LYS A 8 -0.67 -7.90 16.81
C LYS A 8 0.40 -8.96 16.56
N THR A 9 1.64 -8.65 16.92
CA THR A 9 2.72 -9.64 17.00
C THR A 9 2.41 -10.69 18.05
N GLU A 10 3.13 -11.81 18.04
CA GLU A 10 2.94 -12.91 18.99
C GLU A 10 3.06 -12.50 20.48
N ASP A 11 3.80 -11.43 20.79
CA ASP A 11 3.95 -10.85 22.13
C ASP A 11 2.96 -9.72 22.44
N GLY A 12 2.00 -9.46 21.54
CA GLY A 12 0.93 -8.48 21.74
C GLY A 12 1.25 -7.05 21.31
N GLU A 13 2.37 -6.82 20.62
CA GLU A 13 2.71 -5.50 20.07
C GLU A 13 1.87 -5.19 18.82
N GLN A 14 1.30 -3.99 18.76
CA GLN A 14 0.42 -3.60 17.67
C GLN A 14 1.20 -3.28 16.39
N ILE A 15 0.82 -3.88 15.27
CA ILE A 15 1.29 -3.46 13.94
C ILE A 15 0.60 -2.14 13.57
N PRO A 16 1.32 -1.13 13.03
CA PRO A 16 0.71 0.12 12.59
C PRO A 16 -0.45 -0.09 11.64
N PHE A 17 -1.60 0.47 12.01
CA PHE A 17 -2.83 0.37 11.22
C PHE A 17 -3.38 1.74 10.81
N ASP A 18 -2.80 2.83 11.33
CA ASP A 18 -3.16 4.20 11.01
C ASP A 18 -1.90 5.11 11.05
N SER A 19 -2.11 6.40 10.78
CA SER A 19 -1.02 7.37 10.80
C SER A 19 -0.38 7.51 12.18
N ASP A 20 -1.16 7.57 13.24
CA ASP A 20 -0.67 7.84 14.60
C ASP A 20 0.18 6.68 15.11
N SER A 21 -0.30 5.45 14.98
CA SER A 21 0.45 4.23 15.30
C SER A 21 1.73 4.13 14.48
N MET A 22 1.72 4.52 13.20
CA MET A 22 2.93 4.56 12.38
C MET A 22 3.95 5.57 12.90
N ILE A 23 3.51 6.78 13.29
CA ILE A 23 4.38 7.82 13.84
C ILE A 23 5.02 7.36 15.15
N LEU A 24 4.22 6.76 16.04
CA LEU A 24 4.72 6.20 17.28
C LEU A 24 5.79 5.14 17.01
N ARG A 25 5.56 4.21 16.08
CA ARG A 25 6.55 3.18 15.73
C ARG A 25 7.82 3.77 15.13
N LEU A 26 7.72 4.72 14.20
CA LEU A 26 8.87 5.41 13.61
C LEU A 26 9.71 6.18 14.65
N ASN A 27 9.08 6.63 15.75
CA ASN A 27 9.70 7.42 16.80
C ASN A 27 9.90 6.67 18.13
N GLY A 28 9.92 5.33 18.10
CA GLY A 28 10.23 4.49 19.26
C GLY A 28 9.20 4.61 20.40
N GLY A 29 7.91 4.60 20.04
CA GLY A 29 6.77 4.68 20.96
C GLY A 29 6.44 6.07 21.48
N ARG A 30 7.17 7.12 21.05
CA ARG A 30 7.00 8.48 21.56
C ARG A 30 6.24 9.35 20.57
N ALA A 31 5.27 10.11 21.06
CA ALA A 31 4.61 11.15 20.29
C ALA A 31 5.63 12.22 19.81
N MET A 32 5.33 12.83 18.67
CA MET A 32 6.05 14.00 18.16
C MET A 32 5.25 15.28 18.43
N SER A 33 5.76 16.44 17.98
CA SER A 33 4.99 17.68 18.07
C SER A 33 3.68 17.57 17.30
N GLN A 34 2.66 18.35 17.69
CA GLN A 34 1.34 18.33 17.04
C GLN A 34 1.42 18.47 15.50
N ARG A 35 2.35 19.30 15.01
CA ARG A 35 2.58 19.48 13.57
C ARG A 35 3.01 18.19 12.87
N LEU A 36 3.85 17.37 13.53
CA LEU A 36 4.38 16.12 13.01
C LEU A 36 3.45 14.93 13.25
N MET A 37 2.55 15.03 14.24
CA MET A 37 1.50 14.03 14.50
C MET A 37 0.38 14.04 13.45
N TYR A 38 0.31 15.04 12.58
CA TYR A 38 -0.79 15.18 11.60
C TYR A 38 -0.87 14.01 10.60
N GLU A 39 0.28 13.58 10.07
CA GLU A 39 0.40 12.50 9.09
C GLU A 39 1.79 11.86 9.16
N TYR A 40 1.87 10.53 9.04
CA TYR A 40 3.11 9.79 9.24
C TYR A 40 4.20 10.18 8.24
N SER A 41 3.84 10.59 7.04
CA SER A 41 4.79 10.99 5.99
C SER A 41 5.62 12.21 6.39
N ARG A 42 5.01 13.12 7.15
CA ARG A 42 5.69 14.31 7.69
C ARG A 42 6.64 13.95 8.83
N ALA A 43 6.23 13.03 9.71
CA ALA A 43 7.11 12.48 10.74
C ALA A 43 8.31 11.76 10.12
N ALA A 44 8.06 10.93 9.09
CA ALA A 44 9.09 10.24 8.33
C ALA A 44 10.05 11.23 7.66
N MET A 45 9.55 12.29 7.02
CA MET A 45 10.40 13.36 6.46
C MET A 45 11.29 14.01 7.53
N SER A 46 10.74 14.33 8.70
CA SER A 46 11.50 14.92 9.80
C SER A 46 12.58 13.99 10.36
N LEU A 47 12.33 12.68 10.36
CA LEU A 47 13.31 11.67 10.77
C LEU A 47 14.36 11.45 9.68
N GLU A 48 13.98 11.38 8.41
CA GLU A 48 14.87 11.27 7.25
C GLU A 48 15.85 12.44 7.19
N GLN A 49 15.39 13.68 7.40
CA GLN A 49 16.25 14.87 7.40
C GLN A 49 17.27 14.86 8.54
N ARG A 50 16.94 14.26 9.69
CA ARG A 50 17.81 14.22 10.88
C ARG A 50 18.75 13.02 10.90
N LYS A 51 18.33 11.88 10.34
CA LYS A 51 19.01 10.58 10.47
C LYS A 51 19.39 9.93 9.14
N GLY A 52 18.99 10.53 8.02
CA GLY A 52 19.24 10.04 6.67
C GLY A 52 18.24 9.00 6.18
N ARG A 53 18.29 8.77 4.86
CA ARG A 53 17.50 7.76 4.14
C ARG A 53 17.67 6.33 4.68
N PRO A 54 18.91 5.84 4.96
CA PRO A 54 19.09 4.47 5.45
C PRO A 54 18.38 4.20 6.78
N TYR A 55 18.30 5.21 7.66
CA TYR A 55 17.59 5.08 8.93
C TYR A 55 16.09 4.83 8.72
N ILE A 56 15.45 5.62 7.86
CA ILE A 56 14.00 5.48 7.60
C ILE A 56 13.69 4.17 6.91
N GLU A 57 14.50 3.74 5.93
CA GLU A 57 14.31 2.44 5.27
C GLU A 57 14.48 1.28 6.25
N GLN A 58 15.53 1.31 7.06
CA GLN A 58 15.76 0.26 8.06
C GLN A 58 14.67 0.23 9.13
N MET A 59 14.25 1.41 9.63
CA MET A 59 13.19 1.51 10.63
C MET A 59 11.86 1.01 10.07
N THR A 60 11.51 1.40 8.84
CA THR A 60 10.29 0.94 8.17
C THR A 60 10.30 -0.57 7.98
N ASN A 61 11.41 -1.12 7.46
CA ASN A 61 11.56 -2.56 7.34
C ASN A 61 11.44 -3.25 8.71
N HIS A 62 12.09 -2.71 9.74
CA HIS A 62 12.05 -3.25 11.09
C HIS A 62 10.63 -3.33 11.66
N ILE A 63 9.79 -2.31 11.44
CA ILE A 63 8.39 -2.29 11.89
C ILE A 63 7.62 -3.54 11.44
N PHE A 64 7.87 -4.00 10.22
CA PHE A 64 7.15 -5.14 9.62
C PHE A 64 7.92 -6.47 9.65
N THR A 65 9.19 -6.48 10.07
CA THR A 65 10.00 -7.71 10.08
C THR A 65 10.65 -8.03 11.42
N PHE A 66 10.52 -7.17 12.44
CA PHE A 66 11.14 -7.41 13.75
C PHE A 66 10.58 -8.64 14.46
N LYS A 67 9.27 -8.89 14.33
CA LYS A 67 8.60 -10.05 14.93
C LYS A 67 7.54 -10.64 13.99
N PRO A 68 7.30 -11.95 14.07
CA PRO A 68 6.15 -12.57 13.42
C PRO A 68 4.83 -11.99 13.93
N TYR A 69 3.87 -11.90 13.02
CA TYR A 69 2.47 -11.62 13.30
C TYR A 69 1.61 -12.55 12.42
N PRO A 70 0.40 -12.92 12.88
CA PRO A 70 -0.50 -13.74 12.09
C PRO A 70 -0.93 -13.01 10.82
N MET A 71 -1.30 -13.76 9.79
CA MET A 71 -1.83 -13.18 8.55
C MET A 71 -3.06 -12.31 8.86
N PRO A 72 -3.07 -11.01 8.50
CA PRO A 72 -4.21 -10.15 8.80
C PRO A 72 -5.50 -10.66 8.14
N LEU A 73 -6.64 -10.40 8.78
CA LEU A 73 -7.94 -10.94 8.35
C LEU A 73 -8.27 -10.60 6.89
N VAL A 74 -7.92 -9.39 6.43
CA VAL A 74 -8.11 -8.98 5.03
C VAL A 74 -7.35 -9.89 4.06
N TYR A 75 -6.10 -10.24 4.35
CA TYR A 75 -5.32 -11.13 3.48
C TYR A 75 -5.81 -12.57 3.56
N THR A 76 -6.28 -13.01 4.74
CA THR A 76 -6.95 -14.31 4.90
C THR A 76 -8.22 -14.39 4.04
N TRP A 77 -9.03 -13.33 4.03
CA TRP A 77 -10.21 -13.24 3.17
C TRP A 77 -9.84 -13.15 1.68
N LEU A 78 -8.85 -12.35 1.30
CA LEU A 78 -8.36 -12.27 -0.09
C LEU A 78 -7.90 -13.62 -0.63
N LYS A 79 -7.40 -14.52 0.24
CA LYS A 79 -7.04 -15.89 -0.12
C LYS A 79 -8.20 -16.70 -0.70
N THR A 80 -9.43 -16.40 -0.30
CA THR A 80 -10.63 -17.09 -0.80
C THR A 80 -10.94 -16.68 -2.25
N LEU A 81 -10.54 -15.48 -2.66
CA LEU A 81 -10.82 -14.92 -3.98
C LEU A 81 -9.65 -15.07 -4.97
N MET A 82 -8.41 -14.96 -4.46
CA MET A 82 -7.17 -14.90 -5.26
C MET A 82 -7.28 -14.04 -6.53
N PRO A 83 -7.64 -12.75 -6.40
CA PRO A 83 -7.81 -11.85 -7.55
C PRO A 83 -6.53 -11.77 -8.40
N ARG A 84 -6.72 -11.64 -9.72
CA ARG A 84 -5.60 -11.50 -10.67
C ARG A 84 -4.90 -10.14 -10.59
N TYR A 85 -5.51 -9.15 -9.96
CA TYR A 85 -4.91 -7.83 -9.79
C TYR A 85 -5.23 -7.28 -8.41
N VAL A 86 -4.18 -6.99 -7.64
CA VAL A 86 -4.29 -6.43 -6.29
C VAL A 86 -3.41 -5.20 -6.21
N ILE A 87 -3.96 -4.10 -5.69
CA ILE A 87 -3.19 -2.92 -5.33
C ILE A 87 -3.12 -2.89 -3.80
N ASP A 88 -1.91 -2.96 -3.26
CA ASP A 88 -1.67 -2.99 -1.82
C ASP A 88 -0.73 -1.86 -1.40
N LEU A 89 -1.27 -0.93 -0.61
CA LEU A 89 -0.55 0.25 -0.13
C LEU A 89 0.24 -0.03 1.16
N ASN A 90 0.14 -1.23 1.73
CA ASN A 90 0.91 -1.57 2.92
C ASN A 90 2.36 -1.91 2.54
N LEU A 91 3.30 -1.66 3.46
CA LEU A 91 4.74 -1.72 3.19
C LEU A 91 5.37 -3.10 3.52
N ASP A 92 4.58 -4.01 4.08
CA ASP A 92 4.97 -5.38 4.43
C ASP A 92 4.82 -6.36 3.24
N ASP A 93 5.11 -7.63 3.49
CA ASP A 93 5.12 -8.72 2.50
C ASP A 93 3.93 -9.71 2.63
N SER A 94 2.88 -9.42 3.41
CA SER A 94 1.74 -10.34 3.62
C SER A 94 1.05 -10.72 2.31
N LEU A 95 0.84 -9.76 1.40
CA LEU A 95 0.29 -10.04 0.07
C LEU A 95 1.18 -11.01 -0.73
N LEU A 96 2.49 -10.91 -0.58
CA LEU A 96 3.44 -11.70 -1.35
C LEU A 96 3.47 -13.13 -0.82
N LYS A 97 3.45 -13.28 0.52
CA LYS A 97 3.27 -14.58 1.20
C LYS A 97 1.98 -15.27 0.79
N LEU A 98 0.90 -14.50 0.59
CA LEU A 98 -0.38 -15.02 0.13
C LEU A 98 -0.31 -15.67 -1.27
N TYR A 99 0.54 -15.15 -2.16
CA TYR A 99 0.71 -15.61 -3.54
C TYR A 99 1.96 -16.47 -3.75
N ALA A 100 2.63 -16.93 -2.69
CA ALA A 100 3.88 -17.69 -2.77
C ALA A 100 3.72 -19.08 -3.44
N ASP A 101 2.49 -19.56 -3.62
CA ASP A 101 2.18 -20.85 -4.26
C ASP A 101 2.03 -20.76 -5.79
N ARG A 102 2.18 -19.57 -6.38
CA ARG A 102 1.96 -19.35 -7.81
C ARG A 102 2.91 -18.32 -8.41
N ASP A 103 3.23 -18.53 -9.68
CA ASP A 103 3.94 -17.53 -10.47
C ASP A 103 3.10 -16.25 -10.55
N HIS A 104 3.74 -15.11 -10.34
CA HIS A 104 3.07 -13.81 -10.36
C HIS A 104 4.06 -12.69 -10.70
N PHE A 105 3.52 -11.56 -11.15
CA PHE A 105 4.27 -10.32 -11.24
C PHE A 105 4.11 -9.51 -9.97
N LEU A 106 5.20 -8.87 -9.55
CA LEU A 106 5.21 -7.85 -8.52
C LEU A 106 5.69 -6.55 -9.14
N VAL A 107 4.87 -5.51 -9.03
CA VAL A 107 5.23 -4.14 -9.38
C VAL A 107 5.39 -3.36 -8.08
N THR A 108 6.56 -2.79 -7.83
CA THR A 108 6.81 -2.00 -6.62
C THR A 108 7.11 -0.56 -6.99
N GLY A 109 6.50 0.41 -6.31
CA GLY A 109 6.96 1.79 -6.42
C GLY A 109 8.34 1.96 -5.80
N VAL A 110 9.06 2.97 -6.27
CA VAL A 110 10.39 3.32 -5.79
C VAL A 110 10.49 4.80 -5.48
N SER A 111 11.28 5.14 -4.48
CA SER A 111 11.57 6.53 -4.12
C SER A 111 12.58 7.16 -5.10
N ARG A 112 12.85 8.44 -4.86
CA ARG A 112 13.73 9.40 -5.57
C ARG A 112 15.12 8.93 -6.04
N VAL A 113 15.60 7.73 -5.70
CA VAL A 113 17.00 7.29 -5.87
C VAL A 113 17.17 6.26 -6.99
N MET A 114 16.52 6.46 -8.14
CA MET A 114 16.76 5.61 -9.32
C MET A 114 17.34 6.42 -10.46
N ALA A 115 18.33 5.84 -11.16
CA ALA A 115 18.96 6.44 -12.34
C ALA A 115 18.02 6.53 -13.56
N GLY A 116 16.78 6.02 -13.46
CA GLY A 116 15.79 6.00 -14.53
C GLY A 116 14.56 6.87 -14.24
N TYR A 117 13.77 7.11 -15.28
CA TYR A 117 12.53 7.90 -15.21
C TYR A 117 11.38 7.16 -14.52
N ASP A 118 11.30 5.83 -14.69
CA ASP A 118 10.24 5.04 -14.09
C ASP A 118 10.34 5.06 -12.56
N ARG A 119 9.21 5.35 -11.90
CA ARG A 119 9.05 5.29 -10.44
C ARG A 119 8.47 3.96 -9.96
N PHE A 120 8.84 2.90 -10.66
CA PHE A 120 8.50 1.54 -10.31
C PHE A 120 9.56 0.54 -10.79
N LEU A 121 9.55 -0.63 -10.18
CA LEU A 121 10.27 -1.83 -10.61
C LEU A 121 9.28 -2.94 -10.90
N VAL A 122 9.67 -3.85 -11.80
CA VAL A 122 8.89 -5.04 -12.14
C VAL A 122 9.72 -6.27 -11.82
N TYR A 123 9.12 -7.18 -11.08
CA TYR A 123 9.67 -8.49 -10.76
C TYR A 123 8.72 -9.59 -11.22
N MET A 124 9.29 -10.71 -11.64
CA MET A 124 8.57 -11.97 -11.81
C MET A 124 8.95 -12.90 -10.66
N TYR A 125 7.96 -13.41 -9.96
CA TYR A 125 8.11 -14.48 -8.98
C TYR A 125 7.90 -15.83 -9.65
N THR A 126 8.78 -16.78 -9.37
CA THR A 126 8.64 -18.18 -9.81
C THR A 126 8.44 -19.07 -8.58
N ALA A 127 7.28 -19.70 -8.47
CA ALA A 127 6.91 -20.48 -7.28
C ALA A 127 7.79 -21.73 -7.09
N SER A 128 8.27 -22.33 -8.18
CA SER A 128 9.15 -23.50 -8.11
C SER A 128 10.54 -23.19 -7.54
N SER A 129 11.06 -21.99 -7.75
CA SER A 129 12.34 -21.54 -7.18
C SER A 129 12.18 -20.64 -5.95
N GLN A 130 10.98 -20.15 -5.70
CA GLN A 130 10.66 -19.15 -4.65
C GLN A 130 11.49 -17.86 -4.76
N GLU A 131 11.81 -17.44 -5.98
CA GLU A 131 12.64 -16.28 -6.25
C GLU A 131 11.88 -15.17 -6.99
N TYR A 132 12.16 -13.93 -6.61
CA TYR A 132 11.86 -12.77 -7.44
C TYR A 132 13.06 -12.44 -8.33
N LYS A 133 12.80 -12.26 -9.63
CA LYS A 133 13.78 -11.75 -10.60
C LYS A 133 13.28 -10.46 -11.20
N ARG A 134 14.14 -9.44 -11.24
CA ARG A 134 13.81 -8.19 -11.93
C ARG A 134 13.68 -8.47 -13.43
N VAL A 135 12.62 -7.95 -14.03
CA VAL A 135 12.28 -8.13 -15.45
C VAL A 135 11.91 -6.79 -16.08
N ASP A 136 11.93 -6.73 -17.40
CA ASP A 136 11.50 -5.55 -18.14
C ASP A 136 9.98 -5.35 -18.03
N LYS A 137 9.54 -4.09 -18.04
CA LYS A 137 8.13 -3.73 -17.86
C LYS A 137 7.23 -4.19 -19.02
N GLU A 138 7.82 -4.46 -20.18
CA GLU A 138 7.18 -5.00 -21.37
C GLU A 138 6.76 -6.47 -21.20
N LEU A 139 7.30 -7.20 -20.22
CA LEU A 139 6.90 -8.58 -19.92
C LEU A 139 5.60 -8.68 -19.11
N LEU A 140 5.12 -7.58 -18.52
CA LEU A 140 3.86 -7.57 -17.78
C LEU A 140 2.69 -7.96 -18.69
N SER A 141 1.90 -8.92 -18.23
CA SER A 141 0.71 -9.38 -18.93
C SER A 141 -0.33 -9.95 -17.97
N GLN A 142 -1.57 -10.08 -18.45
CA GLN A 142 -2.68 -10.66 -17.69
C GLN A 142 -2.61 -12.19 -17.49
N MET A 143 -1.57 -12.84 -18.02
CA MET A 143 -1.41 -14.30 -17.92
C MET A 143 -1.19 -14.76 -16.48
N LEU A 144 -0.44 -13.95 -15.71
CA LEU A 144 -0.16 -14.18 -14.30
C LEU A 144 -0.87 -13.13 -13.43
N PRO A 145 -1.12 -13.41 -12.14
CA PRO A 145 -1.53 -12.38 -11.20
C PRO A 145 -0.53 -11.23 -11.14
N ILE A 146 -1.01 -10.01 -10.95
CA ILE A 146 -0.20 -8.81 -10.79
C ILE A 146 -0.46 -8.25 -9.40
N LEU A 147 0.58 -8.23 -8.57
CA LEU A 147 0.60 -7.61 -7.26
C LEU A 147 1.24 -6.23 -7.42
N PHE A 148 0.49 -5.17 -7.23
CA PHE A 148 0.99 -3.80 -7.32
C PHE A 148 1.12 -3.20 -5.93
N LYS A 149 2.36 -2.95 -5.49
CA LYS A 149 2.69 -2.28 -4.24
C LYS A 149 3.27 -0.89 -4.54
N PRO A 150 2.43 0.12 -4.83
CA PRO A 150 2.89 1.43 -5.28
C PRO A 150 3.73 2.16 -4.23
N LEU A 151 3.63 1.82 -2.95
CA LEU A 151 4.44 2.45 -1.89
C LEU A 151 5.72 1.68 -1.54
N GLY A 152 6.01 0.62 -2.31
CA GLY A 152 7.14 -0.26 -2.05
C GLY A 152 6.80 -1.40 -1.09
N CYS A 153 7.83 -2.15 -0.69
CA CYS A 153 7.68 -3.39 0.07
C CYS A 153 8.99 -3.73 0.80
N THR A 154 8.93 -4.60 1.81
CA THR A 154 10.12 -5.15 2.48
C THR A 154 10.93 -6.10 1.61
N VAL A 155 10.29 -6.72 0.60
CA VAL A 155 10.88 -7.69 -0.33
C VAL A 155 10.41 -7.39 -1.77
N PRO A 156 11.21 -7.72 -2.80
CA PRO A 156 12.55 -8.30 -2.74
C PRO A 156 13.63 -7.30 -2.31
N GLU A 157 13.38 -6.01 -2.48
CA GLU A 157 14.26 -4.92 -2.08
C GLU A 157 13.52 -4.00 -1.12
N LYS A 158 14.20 -3.53 -0.07
CA LYS A 158 13.66 -2.65 0.98
C LYS A 158 13.51 -1.22 0.47
N SER A 159 12.58 -1.01 -0.44
CA SER A 159 12.26 0.28 -1.03
C SER A 159 10.90 0.74 -0.52
N PHE A 160 10.82 2.00 -0.07
CA PHE A 160 9.62 2.56 0.53
C PHE A 160 9.38 3.99 0.08
N ILE A 161 8.12 4.29 -0.18
CA ILE A 161 7.60 5.65 -0.36
C ILE A 161 6.90 5.99 0.96
N ILE A 162 7.62 6.72 1.81
CA ILE A 162 7.18 6.91 3.19
C ILE A 162 7.25 8.35 3.64
N SER A 163 8.19 9.17 3.17
CA SER A 163 8.27 10.58 3.56
C SER A 163 7.45 11.50 2.64
N ASP A 164 7.08 12.69 3.12
CA ASP A 164 6.40 13.71 2.29
C ASP A 164 7.14 13.95 0.97
N ALA A 165 8.48 13.96 1.01
CA ALA A 165 9.28 14.17 -0.18
C ALA A 165 9.26 12.96 -1.14
N ASP A 166 9.11 11.74 -0.64
CA ASP A 166 8.89 10.57 -1.50
C ASP A 166 7.52 10.62 -2.16
N PHE A 167 6.47 10.98 -1.42
CA PHE A 167 5.13 11.10 -1.97
C PHE A 167 5.04 12.21 -3.02
N VAL A 168 5.64 13.37 -2.77
CA VAL A 168 5.66 14.47 -3.75
C VAL A 168 6.36 14.04 -5.04
N ASP A 169 7.53 13.42 -4.96
CA ASP A 169 8.25 12.93 -6.15
C ASP A 169 7.44 11.85 -6.88
N TRP A 170 6.99 10.81 -6.17
CA TRP A 170 6.28 9.70 -6.79
C TRP A 170 4.94 10.13 -7.41
N LEU A 171 4.17 10.97 -6.73
CA LEU A 171 2.90 11.49 -7.26
C LEU A 171 3.12 12.40 -8.47
N THR A 172 4.17 13.22 -8.46
CA THR A 172 4.54 14.06 -9.63
C THR A 172 4.80 13.18 -10.85
N GLU A 173 5.58 12.11 -10.66
CA GLU A 173 5.87 11.16 -11.73
C GLU A 173 4.66 10.29 -12.09
N ALA A 174 3.77 9.98 -11.14
CA ALA A 174 2.51 9.28 -11.40
C ALA A 174 1.61 10.09 -12.34
N MET A 175 1.47 11.39 -12.08
CA MET A 175 0.73 12.33 -12.94
C MET A 175 1.40 12.46 -14.33
N GLY A 176 2.73 12.37 -14.39
CA GLY A 176 3.49 12.30 -15.65
C GLY A 176 3.38 10.94 -16.37
N GLY A 177 2.79 9.93 -15.73
CA GLY A 177 2.66 8.58 -16.25
C GLY A 177 3.91 7.71 -16.05
N TYR A 178 4.86 8.08 -15.21
CA TYR A 178 6.09 7.30 -14.97
C TYR A 178 6.02 6.40 -13.74
N ALA A 179 4.94 6.46 -12.95
CA ALA A 179 4.76 5.58 -11.77
C ALA A 179 3.98 4.28 -12.05
N LEU A 180 3.40 4.13 -13.25
CA LEU A 180 2.71 2.91 -13.66
C LEU A 180 3.34 2.35 -14.95
N PRO A 181 3.59 1.02 -15.02
CA PRO A 181 3.94 0.36 -16.27
C PRO A 181 2.91 0.63 -17.38
N PRO A 182 3.32 0.74 -18.65
CA PRO A 182 2.41 0.99 -19.78
C PRO A 182 1.21 0.04 -19.82
N PHE A 183 1.43 -1.26 -19.55
CA PHE A 183 0.36 -2.25 -19.45
C PHE A 183 -0.68 -1.90 -18.38
N LEU A 184 -0.25 -1.48 -17.18
CA LEU A 184 -1.17 -1.15 -16.09
C LEU A 184 -1.96 0.13 -16.34
N LYS A 185 -1.44 1.08 -17.13
CA LYS A 185 -2.16 2.31 -17.47
C LYS A 185 -3.45 2.04 -18.25
N THR A 186 -3.43 1.04 -19.14
CA THR A 186 -4.61 0.64 -19.90
C THR A 186 -5.41 -0.42 -19.15
N PHE A 187 -4.73 -1.35 -18.49
CA PHE A 187 -5.37 -2.43 -17.77
C PHE A 187 -6.27 -1.93 -16.63
N LYS A 188 -5.97 -0.81 -15.97
CA LYS A 188 -6.80 -0.28 -14.87
C LYS A 188 -8.14 0.34 -15.31
N ASN A 189 -8.30 0.68 -16.59
CA ASN A 189 -9.50 1.37 -17.08
C ASN A 189 -10.74 0.48 -17.00
N ASP A 190 -11.90 1.12 -16.81
CA ASP A 190 -13.24 0.51 -16.79
C ASP A 190 -13.45 -0.55 -15.69
N LYS A 191 -12.49 -0.73 -14.78
CA LYS A 191 -12.60 -1.64 -13.64
C LYS A 191 -13.35 -1.01 -12.48
N SER A 192 -14.03 -1.85 -11.71
CA SER A 192 -14.54 -1.50 -10.40
C SER A 192 -13.60 -1.99 -9.31
N TYR A 193 -13.42 -1.20 -8.25
CA TYR A 193 -12.47 -1.49 -7.17
C TYR A 193 -13.19 -1.67 -5.83
N LEU A 194 -12.72 -2.66 -5.04
CA LEU A 194 -13.08 -2.80 -3.64
C LEU A 194 -11.92 -2.28 -2.78
N PHE A 195 -12.15 -1.16 -2.10
CA PHE A 195 -11.20 -0.52 -1.21
C PHE A 195 -11.42 -1.02 0.23
N LEU A 196 -10.40 -1.62 0.84
CA LEU A 196 -10.47 -2.24 2.16
C LEU A 196 -9.51 -1.56 3.14
N GLY A 197 -10.03 -1.01 4.24
CA GLY A 197 -9.22 -0.47 5.34
C GLY A 197 -8.38 0.76 4.97
N ILE A 198 -8.74 1.46 3.91
CA ILE A 198 -8.14 2.75 3.52
C ILE A 198 -8.96 3.90 4.10
N ASP A 199 -8.28 4.93 4.59
CA ASP A 199 -8.88 6.20 4.99
C ASP A 199 -8.52 7.25 3.94
N PHE A 200 -9.54 7.91 3.39
CA PHE A 200 -9.37 8.92 2.35
C PHE A 200 -9.38 10.35 2.89
N ASP A 201 -9.37 10.56 4.20
CA ASP A 201 -9.31 11.91 4.78
C ASP A 201 -7.99 12.61 4.45
N ARG A 202 -6.90 11.87 4.61
CA ARG A 202 -5.55 12.34 4.31
C ARG A 202 -5.31 12.37 2.82
N ASP A 203 -4.57 13.39 2.39
CA ASP A 203 -4.39 13.68 0.97
C ASP A 203 -3.56 12.60 0.29
N THR A 204 -2.52 12.12 0.96
CA THR A 204 -1.57 11.15 0.44
C THR A 204 -2.23 9.89 -0.11
N TYR A 205 -3.00 9.17 0.70
CA TYR A 205 -3.66 7.94 0.27
C TYR A 205 -4.75 8.18 -0.77
N ARG A 206 -5.47 9.31 -0.67
CA ARG A 206 -6.48 9.71 -1.65
C ARG A 206 -5.86 10.01 -3.02
N MET A 207 -4.74 10.73 -3.06
CA MET A 207 -4.00 11.02 -4.30
C MET A 207 -3.41 9.75 -4.90
N VAL A 208 -2.77 8.89 -4.09
CA VAL A 208 -2.24 7.62 -4.58
C VAL A 208 -3.36 6.77 -5.17
N ALA A 209 -4.49 6.62 -4.47
CA ALA A 209 -5.64 5.88 -4.96
C ALA A 209 -6.18 6.47 -6.27
N ASN A 210 -6.29 7.80 -6.36
CA ASN A 210 -6.68 8.50 -7.59
C ASN A 210 -5.78 8.10 -8.78
N GLU A 211 -4.47 8.23 -8.63
CA GLU A 211 -3.53 7.97 -9.73
C GLU A 211 -3.52 6.51 -10.17
N VAL A 212 -3.53 5.57 -9.23
CA VAL A 212 -3.48 4.13 -9.55
C VAL A 212 -4.81 3.57 -10.04
N THR A 213 -5.92 4.28 -9.81
CA THR A 213 -7.26 3.86 -10.27
C THR A 213 -7.90 4.81 -11.29
N LEU A 214 -7.20 5.86 -11.74
CA LEU A 214 -7.73 6.78 -12.77
C LEU A 214 -8.24 5.99 -13.98
N GLY A 215 -9.51 6.23 -14.35
CA GLY A 215 -10.25 5.46 -15.35
C GLY A 215 -11.19 4.40 -14.77
N LEU A 216 -11.32 4.28 -13.44
CA LEU A 216 -12.27 3.35 -12.82
C LEU A 216 -13.74 3.63 -13.20
N SER A 217 -14.54 2.57 -13.29
CA SER A 217 -15.97 2.65 -13.58
C SER A 217 -16.84 2.84 -12.33
N GLY A 218 -16.29 2.54 -11.15
CA GLY A 218 -16.94 2.67 -9.84
C GLY A 218 -16.26 1.81 -8.78
N GLY A 219 -16.90 1.62 -7.63
CA GLY A 219 -16.35 0.73 -6.62
C GLY A 219 -17.08 0.75 -5.29
N TYR A 220 -16.46 0.11 -4.32
CA TYR A 220 -16.95 0.06 -2.95
C TYR A 220 -15.85 0.36 -1.96
N LEU A 221 -16.18 1.07 -0.88
CA LEU A 221 -15.30 1.31 0.26
C LEU A 221 -15.83 0.59 1.49
N VAL A 222 -14.95 -0.17 2.14
CA VAL A 222 -15.18 -0.78 3.45
C VAL A 222 -14.06 -0.35 4.39
N ASN A 223 -14.41 0.42 5.42
CA ASN A 223 -13.50 0.82 6.48
C ASN A 223 -14.29 1.04 7.78
N ASP A 224 -13.57 1.21 8.90
CA ASP A 224 -14.19 1.34 10.23
C ASP A 224 -14.66 2.75 10.57
N LYS A 225 -14.46 3.69 9.64
CA LYS A 225 -14.77 5.09 9.88
C LYS A 225 -16.26 5.32 9.70
N GLU A 226 -16.97 5.79 10.72
CA GLU A 226 -18.42 6.02 10.62
C GLU A 226 -18.72 7.28 9.81
N GLU A 227 -18.17 8.42 10.22
CA GLU A 227 -18.39 9.72 9.60
C GLU A 227 -17.34 10.03 8.53
N MET A 228 -17.79 10.50 7.35
CA MET A 228 -16.89 10.94 6.29
C MET A 228 -16.70 12.45 6.33
N SER A 229 -15.50 12.92 6.03
CA SER A 229 -15.27 14.34 5.78
C SER A 229 -15.85 14.75 4.43
N LYS A 230 -16.16 16.04 4.26
CA LYS A 230 -16.63 16.60 2.98
C LYS A 230 -15.72 16.30 1.80
N LYS A 231 -14.40 16.13 2.05
CA LYS A 231 -13.42 15.80 1.01
C LYS A 231 -13.54 14.35 0.57
N GLU A 232 -13.77 13.43 1.51
CA GLU A 232 -13.99 12.02 1.21
C GLU A 232 -15.29 11.82 0.45
N GLU A 233 -16.39 12.44 0.90
CA GLU A 233 -17.68 12.39 0.20
C GLU A 233 -17.55 12.85 -1.26
N LYS A 234 -16.84 13.96 -1.48
CA LYS A 234 -16.58 14.47 -2.82
C LYS A 234 -15.77 13.48 -3.66
N PHE A 235 -14.73 12.88 -3.09
CA PHE A 235 -13.88 11.91 -3.77
C PHE A 235 -14.65 10.63 -4.15
N LEU A 236 -15.44 10.08 -3.23
CA LEU A 236 -16.24 8.89 -3.50
C LEU A 236 -17.31 9.16 -4.56
N THR A 237 -18.00 10.29 -4.46
CA THR A 237 -19.04 10.69 -5.42
C THR A 237 -18.45 10.89 -6.82
N SER A 238 -17.31 11.59 -6.94
CA SER A 238 -16.68 11.83 -8.25
C SER A 238 -16.21 10.54 -8.94
N HIS A 239 -15.94 9.49 -8.17
CA HIS A 239 -15.44 8.22 -8.65
C HIS A 239 -16.47 7.09 -8.63
N LYS A 240 -17.75 7.38 -8.32
CA LYS A 240 -18.83 6.38 -8.19
C LYS A 240 -18.46 5.24 -7.24
N ILE A 241 -17.86 5.59 -6.10
CA ILE A 241 -17.51 4.63 -5.04
C ILE A 241 -18.58 4.70 -3.95
N GLU A 242 -19.18 3.56 -3.62
CA GLU A 242 -20.19 3.46 -2.56
C GLU A 242 -19.56 2.95 -1.27
N LYS A 243 -19.81 3.61 -0.14
CA LYS A 243 -19.30 3.17 1.16
C LYS A 243 -20.31 2.24 1.84
N PHE A 244 -19.85 1.07 2.29
CA PHE A 244 -20.66 0.18 3.12
C PHE A 244 -20.79 0.73 4.55
N SER A 245 -21.97 0.54 5.16
CA SER A 245 -22.27 0.93 6.54
C SER A 245 -21.83 -0.08 7.60
N THR A 246 -20.85 -0.94 7.29
CA THR A 246 -20.33 -1.98 8.19
C THR A 246 -18.85 -1.76 8.46
N SER A 247 -18.36 -2.23 9.61
CA SER A 247 -16.92 -2.29 9.88
C SER A 247 -16.24 -3.26 8.92
N LEU A 248 -14.93 -3.09 8.75
CA LEU A 248 -14.09 -3.96 7.94
C LEU A 248 -14.13 -5.40 8.48
N GLU A 249 -14.02 -5.57 9.80
CA GLU A 249 -14.07 -6.89 10.41
C GLU A 249 -15.42 -7.60 10.17
N ALA A 250 -16.54 -6.89 10.35
CA ALA A 250 -17.87 -7.46 10.16
C ALA A 250 -18.13 -7.80 8.69
N PHE A 251 -17.67 -6.96 7.75
CA PHE A 251 -17.73 -7.26 6.32
C PHE A 251 -17.00 -8.56 5.99
N LEU A 252 -15.76 -8.72 6.46
CA LEU A 252 -14.94 -9.90 6.17
C LEU A 252 -15.56 -11.19 6.75
N LYS A 253 -16.10 -11.13 7.97
CA LYS A 253 -16.78 -12.27 8.62
C LYS A 253 -18.11 -12.65 7.96
N SER A 254 -18.81 -11.69 7.37
CA SER A 254 -20.08 -11.96 6.66
C SER A 254 -19.90 -12.67 5.32
N ALA A 255 -18.66 -12.72 4.82
CA ALA A 255 -18.30 -13.34 3.55
C ALA A 255 -17.69 -14.75 3.70
N GLU A 256 -17.60 -15.26 4.94
CA GLU A 256 -17.29 -16.66 5.27
C GLU A 256 -18.55 -17.55 5.18
#